data_AF-A0A2D7LDX6-F1
#
_entry.id   AF-A0A2D7LDX6-F1
#
_cell.length_a   1.000
_cell.length_b   1.000
_cell.length_c   1.000
_cell.angle_alpha   90.00
_cell.angle_beta   90.00
_cell.angle_gamma   90.00
#
_symmetry.space_group_name_H-M   'P 1'
#
loop_
_entity.id
_entity.type
_entity.pdbx_description
1 polymer ?
#
loop_
_entity_poly.entity_id
_entity_poly.type
_entity_poly.pdbx_seq_one_letter_code
_entity_poly.pdbx_strand_id
1 'polypeptide(L)'
;MTHILVRSECRENEKRVGITPLEAEHLLKKGIKVSIEDSNSRIIPSSKYHDVGCEILEEKSWPNAPLETIIFGLKELPDEPFPLKHRHIMFGHAFKDQPMAETLLKRFKVGGGALYDIEYLVSPAGKRVAAFGYWAGYAGAAVTISCWVSQKSKKRSKVFTTYKDRDSLDEQIRSELESSKLLPTSAIVIGALGRVGSGVIDLCEKMNIKTTKWDIKETKEKEAFIDILNHDLFFNCVVANKETPTF
;
A
#
# COMPACT_ATOMS: atom_id res chain seq x y z
N MET A 1 4.37 24.39 -19.22
CA MET A 1 5.22 23.31 -18.69
C MET A 1 4.38 22.50 -17.71
N THR A 2 4.45 21.17 -17.73
CA THR A 2 3.69 20.36 -16.76
C THR A 2 4.28 20.53 -15.36
N HIS A 3 3.44 20.77 -14.37
CA HIS A 3 3.83 20.88 -12.97
C HIS A 3 3.06 19.87 -12.13
N ILE A 4 3.80 19.05 -11.39
CA ILE A 4 3.26 18.11 -10.40
C ILE A 4 3.63 18.62 -9.01
N LEU A 5 2.62 18.82 -8.16
CA LEU A 5 2.79 19.09 -6.73
C LEU A 5 2.43 17.82 -5.94
N VAL A 6 3.41 17.23 -5.27
CA VAL A 6 3.17 16.13 -4.34
C VAL A 6 2.73 16.71 -3.00
N ARG A 7 1.44 16.56 -2.68
CA ARG A 7 0.88 17.05 -1.41
C ARG A 7 1.28 16.17 -0.23
N SER A 8 1.25 16.73 0.97
CA SER A 8 1.35 15.95 2.19
C SER A 8 0.10 15.10 2.41
N GLU A 9 0.25 13.96 3.08
CA GLU A 9 -0.86 13.06 3.39
C GLU A 9 -1.51 13.46 4.72
N CYS A 10 -2.85 13.54 4.72
CA CYS A 10 -3.63 13.85 5.91
C CYS A 10 -4.15 12.60 6.65
N ARG A 11 -4.11 11.43 6.01
CA ARG A 11 -4.57 10.18 6.61
C ARG A 11 -3.60 9.75 7.70
N GLU A 12 -4.14 9.46 8.87
CA GLU A 12 -3.34 8.98 10.00
C GLU A 12 -2.56 7.71 9.61
N ASN A 13 -1.30 7.64 10.05
CA ASN A 13 -0.36 6.55 9.78
C ASN A 13 0.00 6.34 8.29
N GLU A 14 -0.43 7.21 7.37
CA GLU A 14 0.04 7.18 6.00
C GLU A 14 1.42 7.82 5.89
N LYS A 15 2.46 6.98 5.85
CA LYS A 15 3.85 7.44 5.69
C LYS A 15 4.36 7.29 4.26
N ARG A 16 3.61 6.64 3.36
CA ARG A 16 4.05 6.41 1.98
C ARG A 16 3.91 7.68 1.15
N VAL A 17 4.52 7.66 -0.02
CA VAL A 17 4.47 8.72 -1.03
C VAL A 17 4.53 8.04 -2.40
N GLY A 18 3.80 8.57 -3.38
CA GLY A 18 3.72 7.93 -4.71
C GLY A 18 4.78 8.39 -5.70
N ILE A 19 5.66 9.31 -5.31
CA ILE A 19 6.84 9.72 -6.08
C ILE A 19 8.02 9.72 -5.11
N THR A 20 9.01 8.88 -5.35
CA THR A 20 10.29 8.86 -4.62
C THR A 20 11.24 9.94 -5.17
N PRO A 21 12.32 10.29 -4.45
CA PRO A 21 13.33 11.23 -4.96
C PRO A 21 13.93 10.81 -6.30
N LEU A 22 14.16 9.51 -6.51
CA LEU A 22 14.68 8.99 -7.78
C LEU A 22 13.69 9.23 -8.93
N GLU A 23 12.40 8.99 -8.70
CA GLU A 23 11.37 9.23 -9.71
C GLU A 23 11.16 10.72 -9.95
N ALA A 24 11.26 11.55 -8.91
CA ALA A 24 11.20 13.01 -9.04
C ALA A 24 12.36 13.54 -9.89
N GLU A 25 13.59 13.06 -9.68
CA GLU A 25 14.75 13.41 -10.50
C GLU A 25 14.51 13.05 -11.99
N HIS A 26 13.92 11.88 -12.25
CA HIS A 26 13.58 11.46 -13.62
C HIS A 26 12.52 12.35 -14.27
N LEU A 27 11.51 12.78 -13.50
CA LEU A 27 10.50 13.72 -13.98
C LEU A 27 11.11 15.09 -14.30
N LEU A 28 11.99 15.60 -13.44
CA LEU A 28 12.72 16.85 -13.66
C LEU A 28 13.57 16.79 -14.93
N LYS A 29 14.30 15.69 -15.16
CA LYS A 29 15.08 15.44 -16.40
C LYS A 29 14.22 15.43 -17.67
N LYS A 30 12.92 15.11 -17.55
CA LYS A 30 11.94 15.17 -18.64
C LYS A 30 11.30 16.56 -18.82
N GLY A 31 11.75 17.56 -18.08
CA GLY A 31 11.21 18.93 -18.15
C GLY A 31 9.86 19.11 -17.43
N ILE A 32 9.50 18.18 -16.54
CA ILE A 32 8.33 18.32 -15.66
C ILE A 32 8.78 19.01 -14.38
N LYS A 33 8.14 20.13 -14.02
CA LYS A 33 8.36 20.76 -12.71
C LYS A 33 7.80 19.84 -11.63
N VAL A 34 8.58 19.54 -10.60
CA VAL A 34 8.13 18.78 -9.43
C VAL A 34 8.33 19.65 -8.18
N SER A 35 7.24 19.90 -7.47
CA SER A 35 7.27 20.53 -6.15
C SER A 35 6.72 19.56 -5.12
N ILE A 36 7.21 19.66 -3.89
CA ILE A 36 6.92 18.75 -2.80
C ILE A 36 6.47 19.57 -1.61
N GLU A 37 5.28 19.30 -1.07
CA GLU A 37 4.93 19.84 0.24
C GLU A 37 5.82 19.21 1.31
N ASP A 38 6.28 20.04 2.25
CA ASP A 38 6.93 19.56 3.45
C ASP A 38 5.97 18.69 4.28
N SER A 39 6.52 17.68 4.95
CA SER A 39 5.70 16.72 5.70
C SER A 39 6.54 15.97 6.72
N ASN A 40 6.11 16.04 7.98
CA ASN A 40 6.71 15.29 9.08
C ASN A 40 6.20 13.84 9.18
N SER A 41 5.10 13.50 8.49
CA SER A 41 4.51 12.15 8.53
C SER A 41 5.11 11.19 7.49
N ARG A 42 5.54 11.72 6.34
CA ARG A 42 6.14 10.95 5.25
C ARG A 42 7.47 10.30 5.66
N ILE A 43 7.68 9.05 5.26
CA ILE A 43 8.90 8.30 5.61
C ILE A 43 10.16 8.81 4.91
N ILE A 44 10.01 9.41 3.73
CA ILE A 44 11.11 10.03 2.98
C ILE A 44 11.13 11.53 3.32
N PRO A 45 12.22 12.05 3.92
CA PRO A 45 12.28 13.44 4.33
C PRO A 45 12.37 14.38 3.13
N SER A 46 11.82 15.58 3.27
CA SER A 46 11.78 16.61 2.21
C SER A 46 13.16 17.01 1.70
N SER A 47 14.19 16.96 2.56
CA SER A 47 15.59 17.20 2.16
C SER A 47 16.04 16.30 1.00
N LYS A 48 15.60 15.04 0.95
CA LYS A 48 15.96 14.13 -0.15
C LYS A 48 15.36 14.54 -1.49
N TYR A 49 14.23 15.24 -1.48
CA TYR A 49 13.64 15.80 -2.70
C TYR A 49 14.33 17.10 -3.11
N HIS A 50 14.71 17.93 -2.14
CA HIS A 50 15.52 19.12 -2.37
C HIS A 50 16.86 18.75 -3.02
N ASP A 51 17.54 17.70 -2.52
CA ASP A 51 18.82 17.21 -3.05
C ASP A 51 18.76 16.83 -4.54
N VAL A 52 17.60 16.42 -5.05
CA VAL A 52 17.39 16.08 -6.47
C VAL A 52 16.80 17.22 -7.30
N GLY A 53 16.67 18.43 -6.72
CA GLY A 53 16.23 19.64 -7.41
C GLY A 53 14.72 19.92 -7.37
N CYS A 54 13.96 19.26 -6.47
CA CYS A 54 12.56 19.62 -6.27
C CYS A 54 12.42 20.91 -5.45
N GLU A 55 11.41 21.72 -5.77
CA GLU A 55 11.00 22.83 -4.91
C GLU A 55 10.25 22.30 -3.68
N ILE A 56 10.62 22.74 -2.49
CA ILE A 56 9.91 22.38 -1.25
C ILE A 56 8.95 23.52 -0.90
N LEU A 57 7.67 23.19 -0.74
CA LEU A 57 6.59 24.11 -0.40
C LEU A 57 6.10 23.86 1.02
N GLU A 58 5.40 24.85 1.58
CA GLU A 58 4.72 24.70 2.87
C GLU A 58 3.68 23.57 2.82
N GLU A 59 3.56 22.86 3.94
CA GLU A 59 2.57 21.81 4.12
C GLU A 59 1.14 22.34 3.88
N LYS A 60 0.29 21.60 3.14
CA LYS A 60 -1.10 21.98 2.79
C LYS A 60 -1.24 23.26 1.96
N SER A 61 -0.21 23.66 1.22
CA SER A 61 -0.25 24.81 0.31
C SER A 61 -0.98 24.53 -1.02
N TRP A 62 -1.19 23.26 -1.39
CA TRP A 62 -1.76 22.84 -2.66
C TRP A 62 -3.11 23.48 -3.05
N PRO A 63 -4.04 23.82 -2.14
CA PRO A 63 -5.30 24.47 -2.55
C PRO A 63 -5.07 25.84 -3.22
N ASN A 64 -3.94 26.48 -2.95
CA ASN A 64 -3.55 27.78 -3.50
C ASN A 64 -2.56 27.66 -4.68
N ALA A 65 -2.21 26.44 -5.10
CA ALA A 65 -1.34 26.24 -6.25
C ALA A 65 -1.99 26.78 -7.55
N PRO A 66 -1.20 27.16 -8.57
CA PRO A 66 -1.72 27.50 -9.89
C PRO A 66 -2.70 26.44 -10.43
N LEU A 67 -3.73 26.86 -11.16
CA LEU A 67 -4.83 25.96 -11.57
C LEU A 67 -4.35 24.83 -12.49
N GLU A 68 -3.29 25.07 -13.26
CA GLU A 68 -2.67 24.09 -14.15
C GLU A 68 -1.83 23.04 -13.41
N THR A 69 -1.49 23.26 -12.13
CA THR A 69 -0.72 22.29 -11.34
C THR A 69 -1.55 21.02 -11.12
N ILE A 70 -0.92 19.87 -11.36
CA ILE A 70 -1.48 18.56 -11.05
C ILE A 70 -1.15 18.25 -9.60
N ILE A 71 -2.16 18.01 -8.77
CA ILE A 71 -1.99 17.63 -7.38
C ILE A 71 -1.87 16.11 -7.30
N PHE A 72 -0.75 15.62 -6.81
CA PHE A 72 -0.49 14.20 -6.63
C PHE A 72 -0.50 13.85 -5.14
N GLY A 73 -1.28 12.84 -4.77
CA GLY A 73 -1.26 12.23 -3.45
C GLY A 73 -1.63 10.75 -3.56
N LEU A 74 -1.41 9.98 -2.50
CA LEU A 74 -1.84 8.59 -2.42
C LEU A 74 -3.26 8.49 -1.89
N LYS A 75 -3.58 9.07 -0.72
CA LYS A 75 -4.85 8.77 -0.03
C LYS A 75 -5.94 9.78 -0.34
N GLU A 76 -7.09 9.60 0.28
CA GLU A 76 -8.21 10.52 0.21
C GLU A 76 -7.86 11.91 0.78
N LEU A 77 -8.56 12.94 0.31
CA LEU A 77 -8.44 14.31 0.82
C LEU A 77 -9.20 14.47 2.15
N PRO A 78 -8.88 15.51 2.95
CA PRO A 78 -9.72 15.90 4.08
C PRO A 78 -11.17 16.14 3.64
N ASP A 79 -12.12 15.79 4.49
CA ASP A 79 -13.54 16.07 4.30
C ASP A 79 -13.82 17.55 4.60
N GLU A 80 -13.42 18.40 3.66
CA GLU A 80 -13.61 19.83 3.72
C GLU A 80 -14.53 20.30 2.58
N PRO A 81 -15.36 21.33 2.81
CA PRO A 81 -16.42 21.71 1.88
C PRO A 81 -15.92 22.48 0.64
N PHE A 82 -14.60 22.69 0.50
CA PHE A 82 -14.11 23.53 -0.60
C PHE A 82 -14.19 22.80 -1.96
N PRO A 83 -14.55 23.53 -3.04
CA PRO A 83 -14.54 23.01 -4.41
C PRO A 83 -13.13 22.61 -4.87
N LEU A 84 -13.03 21.45 -5.54
CA LEU A 84 -11.77 20.95 -6.08
C LEU A 84 -11.57 21.43 -7.52
N LYS A 85 -10.66 22.39 -7.70
CA LYS A 85 -10.41 23.07 -8.98
C LYS A 85 -9.30 22.42 -9.81
N HIS A 86 -8.34 21.79 -9.13
CA HIS A 86 -7.19 21.18 -9.77
C HIS A 86 -7.49 19.81 -10.35
N ARG A 87 -6.54 19.30 -11.14
CA ARG A 87 -6.47 17.90 -11.52
C ARG A 87 -5.75 17.12 -10.42
N HIS A 88 -6.38 16.08 -9.90
CA HIS A 88 -5.83 15.24 -8.84
C HIS A 88 -5.49 13.85 -9.36
N ILE A 89 -4.30 13.36 -9.01
CA ILE A 89 -3.92 11.95 -9.14
C ILE A 89 -3.85 11.38 -7.72
N MET A 90 -4.79 10.49 -7.35
CA MET A 90 -4.86 9.87 -6.02
C MET A 90 -5.76 8.63 -6.00
N PHE A 91 -5.75 7.86 -4.90
CA PHE A 91 -6.83 6.90 -4.62
C PHE A 91 -8.03 7.67 -4.07
N GLY A 92 -9.03 7.92 -4.92
CA GLY A 92 -10.23 8.65 -4.54
C GLY A 92 -11.26 7.79 -3.81
N HIS A 93 -11.22 6.47 -4.01
CA HIS A 93 -12.23 5.53 -3.51
C HIS A 93 -13.65 6.03 -3.81
N ALA A 94 -13.91 6.38 -5.07
CA ALA A 94 -15.17 7.01 -5.48
C ALA A 94 -16.06 6.15 -6.38
N PHE A 95 -15.59 4.97 -6.81
CA PHE A 95 -16.21 4.21 -7.90
C PHE A 95 -16.70 2.81 -7.51
N LYS A 96 -16.85 2.52 -6.20
CA LYS A 96 -17.39 1.26 -5.67
C LYS A 96 -18.38 1.53 -4.52
N ASP A 97 -19.25 2.53 -4.70
CA ASP A 97 -20.28 2.92 -3.73
C ASP A 97 -19.76 3.19 -2.31
N GLN A 98 -18.54 3.73 -2.21
CA GLN A 98 -17.99 4.09 -0.91
C GLN A 98 -18.76 5.26 -0.30
N PRO A 99 -18.92 5.32 1.04
CA PRO A 99 -19.75 6.33 1.71
C PRO A 99 -19.46 7.79 1.32
N MET A 100 -18.18 8.14 1.07
CA MET A 100 -17.75 9.51 0.76
C MET A 100 -17.63 9.81 -0.74
N ALA A 101 -17.97 8.85 -1.61
CA ALA A 101 -17.82 8.97 -3.06
C ALA A 101 -18.61 10.15 -3.63
N GLU A 102 -19.90 10.25 -3.28
CA GLU A 102 -20.77 11.31 -3.81
C GLU A 102 -20.29 12.70 -3.39
N THR A 103 -19.89 12.87 -2.13
CA THR A 103 -19.34 14.12 -1.61
C THR A 103 -18.07 14.52 -2.36
N LEU A 104 -17.14 13.58 -2.56
CA LEU A 104 -15.90 13.85 -3.29
C LEU A 104 -16.18 14.25 -4.75
N LEU A 105 -17.05 13.51 -5.45
CA LEU A 105 -17.38 13.80 -6.84
C LEU A 105 -18.13 15.12 -7.01
N LYS A 106 -19.01 15.48 -6.05
CA LYS A 106 -19.66 16.80 -6.00
C LYS A 106 -18.64 17.92 -5.88
N ARG A 107 -17.59 17.77 -5.06
CA ARG A 107 -16.52 18.78 -4.92
C ARG A 107 -15.78 19.03 -6.23
N PHE A 108 -15.45 17.96 -6.97
CA PHE A 108 -14.86 18.09 -8.31
C PHE A 108 -15.83 18.73 -9.31
N LYS A 109 -17.11 18.30 -9.30
CA LYS A 109 -18.14 18.87 -10.18
C LYS A 109 -18.32 20.37 -9.98
N VAL A 110 -18.34 20.85 -8.72
CA VAL A 110 -18.47 22.27 -8.40
C VAL A 110 -17.20 23.05 -8.72
N GLY A 111 -16.02 22.47 -8.47
CA GLY A 111 -14.74 23.15 -8.68
C GLY A 111 -14.25 23.14 -10.13
N GLY A 112 -14.79 22.27 -10.99
CA GLY A 112 -14.34 22.10 -12.37
C GLY A 112 -13.03 21.32 -12.53
N GLY A 113 -12.51 20.76 -11.44
CA GLY A 113 -11.34 19.89 -11.44
C GLY A 113 -11.61 18.49 -11.98
N ALA A 114 -10.60 17.63 -11.91
CA ALA A 114 -10.73 16.23 -12.35
C ALA A 114 -10.00 15.26 -11.41
N LEU A 115 -10.55 14.05 -11.28
CA LEU A 115 -9.93 12.94 -10.57
C LEU A 115 -9.39 11.90 -11.55
N TYR A 116 -8.07 11.70 -11.53
CA TYR A 116 -7.39 10.57 -12.16
C TYR A 116 -7.09 9.52 -11.09
N ASP A 117 -8.03 8.60 -10.89
CA ASP A 117 -7.93 7.63 -9.79
C ASP A 117 -6.86 6.56 -10.08
N ILE A 118 -5.85 6.47 -9.20
CA ILE A 118 -4.71 5.52 -9.33
C ILE A 118 -5.20 4.07 -9.37
N GLU A 119 -6.31 3.74 -8.72
CA GLU A 119 -6.85 2.39 -8.71
C GLU A 119 -7.24 1.91 -10.12
N TYR A 120 -7.61 2.83 -11.01
CA TYR A 120 -8.13 2.56 -12.34
C TYR A 120 -7.14 2.92 -13.46
N LEU A 121 -5.92 3.33 -13.11
CA LEU A 121 -4.83 3.46 -14.07
C LEU A 121 -4.39 2.07 -14.53
N VAL A 122 -4.68 1.75 -15.78
CA VAL A 122 -4.37 0.47 -16.42
C VAL A 122 -3.49 0.67 -17.66
N SER A 123 -2.67 -0.32 -17.95
CA SER A 123 -1.96 -0.41 -19.23
C SER A 123 -2.94 -0.71 -20.37
N PRO A 124 -2.52 -0.58 -21.64
CA PRO A 124 -3.34 -0.99 -22.78
C PRO A 124 -3.81 -2.46 -22.72
N ALA A 125 -3.10 -3.31 -21.99
CA ALA A 125 -3.48 -4.70 -21.75
C ALA A 125 -4.45 -4.89 -20.56
N GLY A 126 -5.01 -3.81 -20.01
CA GLY A 126 -5.96 -3.83 -18.89
C GLY A 126 -5.34 -4.11 -17.52
N LYS A 127 -4.00 -4.22 -17.41
CA LYS A 127 -3.32 -4.48 -16.13
C LYS A 127 -3.09 -3.17 -15.38
N ARG A 128 -3.50 -3.11 -14.11
CA ARG A 128 -3.20 -1.97 -13.22
C ARG A 128 -1.71 -1.65 -13.18
N VAL A 129 -1.37 -0.38 -13.37
CA VAL A 129 0.02 0.11 -13.45
C VAL A 129 0.66 0.28 -12.07
N ALA A 130 -0.13 0.61 -11.05
CA ALA A 130 0.33 0.80 -9.68
C ALA A 130 -0.50 -0.03 -8.70
N ALA A 131 0.17 -0.89 -7.93
CA ALA A 131 -0.43 -1.71 -6.89
C ALA A 131 0.58 -2.04 -5.78
N PHE A 132 0.10 -2.09 -4.54
CA PHE A 132 0.93 -2.34 -3.35
C PHE A 132 0.86 -3.79 -2.85
N GLY A 133 0.31 -4.70 -3.66
CA GLY A 133 -0.05 -6.06 -3.23
C GLY A 133 1.11 -6.85 -2.65
N TYR A 134 2.28 -6.81 -3.30
CA TYR A 134 3.48 -7.51 -2.83
C TYR A 134 3.83 -7.15 -1.38
N TRP A 135 3.98 -5.86 -1.11
CA TRP A 135 4.32 -5.39 0.23
C TRP A 135 3.20 -5.60 1.26
N ALA A 136 1.94 -5.62 0.83
CA ALA A 136 0.83 -5.99 1.71
C ALA A 136 0.94 -7.46 2.16
N GLY A 137 1.26 -8.38 1.24
CA GLY A 137 1.52 -9.78 1.57
C GLY A 137 2.74 -9.96 2.45
N TYR A 138 3.85 -9.30 2.10
CA TYR A 138 5.10 -9.36 2.85
C TYR A 138 4.95 -8.87 4.29
N ALA A 139 4.34 -7.69 4.49
CA ALA A 139 4.08 -7.14 5.82
C ALA A 139 3.06 -7.98 6.59
N GLY A 140 2.01 -8.48 5.91
CA GLY A 140 1.02 -9.37 6.52
C GLY A 140 1.62 -10.68 7.03
N ALA A 141 2.55 -11.26 6.27
CA ALA A 141 3.32 -12.43 6.69
C ALA A 141 4.17 -12.15 7.93
N ALA A 142 4.85 -11.00 7.99
CA ALA A 142 5.64 -10.62 9.16
C ALA A 142 4.79 -10.48 10.43
N VAL A 143 3.65 -9.79 10.32
CA VAL A 143 2.70 -9.63 11.43
C VAL A 143 2.19 -11.00 11.89
N THR A 144 1.82 -11.87 10.95
CA THR A 144 1.27 -13.19 11.26
C THR A 144 2.28 -14.09 11.97
N ILE A 145 3.53 -14.10 11.53
CA ILE A 145 4.62 -14.86 12.18
C ILE A 145 4.85 -14.33 13.61
N SER A 146 4.94 -13.02 13.80
CA SER A 146 5.13 -12.41 15.13
C SER A 146 3.96 -12.70 16.08
N CYS A 147 2.72 -12.63 15.56
CA CYS A 147 1.53 -13.01 16.32
C CYS A 147 1.56 -14.49 16.72
N TRP A 148 1.93 -15.39 15.80
CA TRP A 148 2.06 -16.82 16.09
C TRP A 148 3.10 -17.08 17.19
N VAL A 149 4.28 -16.45 17.11
CA VAL A 149 5.33 -16.54 18.15
C VAL A 149 4.79 -16.06 19.50
N SER A 150 4.09 -14.92 19.51
CA SER A 150 3.51 -14.34 20.72
C SER A 150 2.47 -15.28 21.34
N GLN A 151 1.57 -15.85 20.53
CA GLN A 151 0.54 -16.79 20.99
C GLN A 151 1.16 -18.06 21.59
N LYS A 152 2.09 -18.71 20.88
CA LYS A 152 2.77 -19.92 21.35
C LYS A 152 3.61 -19.67 22.61
N SER A 153 4.18 -18.47 22.73
CA SER A 153 4.91 -18.02 23.93
C SER A 153 4.01 -17.51 25.06
N LYS A 154 2.68 -17.50 24.89
CA LYS A 154 1.70 -16.93 25.84
C LYS A 154 2.00 -15.46 26.21
N LYS A 155 2.50 -14.69 25.25
CA LYS A 155 2.80 -13.26 25.35
C LYS A 155 1.78 -12.44 24.56
N ARG A 156 1.68 -11.15 24.88
CA ARG A 156 0.89 -10.21 24.08
C ARG A 156 1.53 -10.03 22.70
N SER A 157 0.69 -9.87 21.68
CA SER A 157 1.16 -9.53 20.34
C SER A 157 1.90 -8.19 20.36
N LYS A 158 2.97 -8.13 19.59
CA LYS A 158 3.76 -6.92 19.42
C LYS A 158 2.98 -5.88 18.62
N VAL A 159 3.16 -4.61 18.99
CA VAL A 159 2.66 -3.49 18.18
C VAL A 159 3.67 -3.23 17.08
N PHE A 160 3.25 -3.37 15.83
CA PHE A 160 4.06 -3.05 14.67
C PHE A 160 4.09 -1.55 14.45
N THR A 161 5.27 -1.04 14.10
CA THR A 161 5.47 0.34 13.65
C THR A 161 6.02 0.33 12.23
N THR A 162 6.27 1.50 11.66
CA THR A 162 6.92 1.59 10.35
C THR A 162 8.39 1.24 10.44
N TYR A 163 8.86 0.42 9.50
CA TYR A 163 10.27 0.05 9.36
C TYR A 163 10.97 0.96 8.36
N LYS A 164 12.25 1.25 8.61
CA LYS A 164 13.08 2.06 7.70
C LYS A 164 13.29 1.36 6.34
N ASP A 165 13.42 0.04 6.36
CA ASP A 165 13.67 -0.81 5.21
C ASP A 165 13.20 -2.25 5.49
N ARG A 166 13.21 -3.06 4.43
CA ARG A 166 12.84 -4.48 4.47
C ARG A 166 13.76 -5.28 5.39
N ASP A 167 15.06 -5.02 5.34
CA ASP A 167 16.05 -5.85 6.04
C ASP A 167 15.91 -5.71 7.56
N SER A 168 15.50 -4.54 8.05
CA SER A 168 15.16 -4.31 9.46
C SER A 168 13.91 -5.09 9.90
N LEU A 169 12.91 -5.22 9.02
CA LEU A 169 11.74 -6.05 9.30
C LEU A 169 12.13 -7.53 9.34
N ASP A 170 12.90 -7.99 8.35
CA ASP A 170 13.37 -9.37 8.27
C ASP A 170 14.17 -9.76 9.52
N GLU A 171 15.08 -8.88 9.97
CA GLU A 171 15.89 -9.12 11.15
C GLU A 171 15.07 -9.19 12.43
N GLN A 172 14.04 -8.33 12.57
CA GLN A 172 13.15 -8.43 13.70
C GLN A 172 12.43 -9.78 13.75
N ILE A 173 11.86 -10.23 12.62
CA ILE A 173 11.13 -11.50 12.57
C ILE A 173 12.07 -12.69 12.84
N ARG A 174 13.28 -12.67 12.27
CA ARG A 174 14.31 -13.68 12.55
C ARG A 174 14.65 -13.74 14.04
N SER A 175 14.92 -12.59 14.66
CA SER A 175 15.24 -12.51 16.09
C SER A 175 14.09 -13.01 16.98
N GLU A 176 12.83 -12.74 16.62
CA GLU A 176 11.66 -13.25 17.35
C GLU A 176 11.55 -14.79 17.28
N LEU A 177 11.81 -15.39 16.11
CA LEU A 177 11.83 -16.84 15.94
C LEU A 177 12.98 -17.49 16.73
N GLU A 178 14.19 -16.95 16.62
CA GLU A 178 15.38 -17.48 17.30
C GLU A 178 15.28 -17.38 18.82
N SER A 179 14.87 -16.21 19.34
CA SER A 179 14.77 -15.97 20.79
C SER A 179 13.65 -16.78 21.45
N SER A 180 12.56 -17.03 20.73
CA SER A 180 11.47 -17.88 21.22
C SER A 180 11.78 -19.37 21.11
N LYS A 181 12.76 -19.75 20.27
CA LYS A 181 13.04 -21.15 19.88
C LYS A 181 11.81 -21.83 19.25
N LEU A 182 10.92 -21.03 18.65
CA LEU A 182 9.73 -21.50 17.97
C LEU A 182 9.89 -21.23 16.47
N LEU A 183 9.48 -22.18 15.65
CA LEU A 183 9.47 -22.03 14.21
C LEU A 183 8.17 -22.65 13.66
N PRO A 184 7.29 -21.86 13.03
CA PRO A 184 6.17 -22.45 12.30
C PRO A 184 6.75 -23.26 11.12
N THR A 185 6.32 -24.51 11.01
CA THR A 185 6.89 -25.46 10.04
C THR A 185 6.20 -25.35 8.68
N SER A 186 4.95 -24.89 8.66
CA SER A 186 4.18 -24.78 7.42
C SER A 186 3.20 -23.60 7.40
N ALA A 187 2.99 -23.06 6.22
CA ALA A 187 2.00 -22.05 5.91
C ALA A 187 1.20 -22.46 4.68
N ILE A 188 -0.09 -22.15 4.64
CA ILE A 188 -0.90 -22.22 3.43
C ILE A 188 -1.24 -20.82 2.92
N VAL A 189 -1.02 -20.62 1.63
CA VAL A 189 -1.23 -19.34 0.93
C VAL A 189 -2.27 -19.55 -0.15
N ILE A 190 -3.47 -19.00 0.04
CA ILE A 190 -4.55 -19.03 -0.95
C ILE A 190 -4.52 -17.73 -1.76
N GLY A 191 -4.48 -17.82 -3.09
CA GLY A 191 -4.15 -16.70 -3.97
C GLY A 191 -2.64 -16.54 -4.19
N ALA A 192 -1.91 -17.66 -4.19
CA ALA A 192 -0.47 -17.72 -4.24
C ALA A 192 0.16 -17.11 -5.51
N LEU A 193 -0.56 -17.09 -6.64
CA LEU A 193 -0.06 -16.55 -7.91
C LEU A 193 -0.25 -15.03 -8.03
N GLY A 194 -1.01 -14.44 -7.10
CA GLY A 194 -1.22 -12.99 -7.03
C GLY A 194 -0.05 -12.27 -6.38
N ARG A 195 0.02 -10.94 -6.58
CA ARG A 195 1.08 -10.08 -6.00
C ARG A 195 1.19 -10.25 -4.48
N VAL A 196 0.05 -10.33 -3.78
CA VAL A 196 -0.01 -10.50 -2.33
C VAL A 196 0.56 -11.87 -1.93
N GLY A 197 0.12 -12.94 -2.60
CA GLY A 197 0.64 -14.29 -2.36
C GLY A 197 2.15 -14.39 -2.56
N SER A 198 2.70 -13.76 -3.61
CA SER A 198 4.15 -13.72 -3.83
C SER A 198 4.90 -13.06 -2.68
N GLY A 199 4.40 -11.94 -2.14
CA GLY A 199 5.03 -11.28 -0.99
C GLY A 199 5.01 -12.12 0.28
N VAL A 200 3.93 -12.87 0.53
CA VAL A 200 3.84 -13.84 1.64
C VAL A 200 4.88 -14.94 1.46
N ILE A 201 4.92 -15.54 0.27
CA ILE A 201 5.82 -16.65 -0.06
C ILE A 201 7.27 -16.24 0.15
N ASP A 202 7.67 -15.08 -0.37
CA ASP A 202 9.06 -14.59 -0.26
C ASP A 202 9.50 -14.43 1.20
N LEU A 203 8.66 -13.88 2.08
CA LEU A 203 9.01 -13.77 3.49
C LEU A 203 9.03 -15.15 4.17
N CYS A 204 8.05 -16.01 3.91
CA CYS A 204 8.03 -17.37 4.47
C CYS A 204 9.28 -18.15 4.08
N GLU A 205 9.69 -18.12 2.80
CA GLU A 205 10.91 -18.77 2.32
C GLU A 205 12.16 -18.22 3.03
N LYS A 206 12.26 -16.90 3.20
CA LYS A 206 13.36 -16.26 3.98
C LYS A 206 13.40 -16.67 5.45
N MET A 207 12.25 -17.02 6.04
CA MET A 207 12.13 -17.47 7.42
C MET A 207 12.16 -19.00 7.55
N ASN A 208 12.49 -19.73 6.48
CA ASN A 208 12.53 -21.19 6.42
C ASN A 208 11.17 -21.88 6.72
N ILE A 209 10.06 -21.22 6.37
CA ILE A 209 8.69 -21.74 6.55
C ILE A 209 8.22 -22.31 5.20
N LYS A 210 7.84 -23.60 5.18
CA LYS A 210 7.37 -24.25 3.95
C LYS A 210 5.98 -23.75 3.58
N THR A 211 5.77 -23.39 2.31
CA THR A 211 4.48 -22.88 1.83
C THR A 211 3.74 -23.90 0.96
N THR A 212 2.48 -24.16 1.30
CA THR A 212 1.50 -24.81 0.42
C THR A 212 0.80 -23.71 -0.37
N LYS A 213 0.89 -23.76 -1.70
CA LYS A 213 0.48 -22.69 -2.61
C LYS A 213 -0.82 -23.10 -3.29
N TRP A 214 -1.92 -22.43 -2.97
CA TRP A 214 -3.23 -22.63 -3.58
C TRP A 214 -3.65 -21.39 -4.37
N ASP A 215 -4.30 -21.62 -5.50
CA ASP A 215 -4.95 -20.58 -6.28
C ASP A 215 -6.32 -21.09 -6.80
N ILE A 216 -6.84 -20.49 -7.87
CA ILE A 216 -8.16 -20.83 -8.45
C ILE A 216 -8.25 -22.34 -8.77
N LYS A 217 -7.16 -22.96 -9.20
CA LYS A 217 -7.15 -24.39 -9.56
C LYS A 217 -7.48 -25.25 -8.34
N GLU A 218 -6.74 -25.07 -7.25
CA GLU A 218 -6.88 -25.89 -6.05
C GLU A 218 -8.18 -25.55 -5.30
N THR A 219 -8.59 -24.28 -5.27
CA THR A 219 -9.80 -23.86 -4.53
C THR A 219 -11.10 -24.30 -5.19
N LYS A 220 -11.15 -24.44 -6.53
CA LYS A 220 -12.34 -24.92 -7.26
C LYS A 220 -12.65 -26.40 -7.04
N GLU A 221 -11.63 -27.20 -6.74
CA GLU A 221 -11.76 -28.66 -6.60
C GLU A 221 -12.16 -29.08 -5.16
N LYS A 222 -12.27 -28.12 -4.24
CA LYS A 222 -12.49 -28.39 -2.81
C LYS A 222 -13.96 -28.16 -2.43
N GLU A 223 -14.60 -29.20 -1.92
CA GLU A 223 -15.92 -29.10 -1.27
C GLU A 223 -15.82 -28.48 0.13
N ALA A 224 -14.69 -28.71 0.82
CA ALA A 224 -14.35 -28.11 2.11
C ALA A 224 -12.84 -27.84 2.20
N PHE A 225 -12.45 -26.86 3.01
CA PHE A 225 -11.06 -26.41 3.15
C PHE A 225 -10.38 -26.91 4.44
N ILE A 226 -10.72 -28.13 4.87
CA ILE A 226 -10.19 -28.71 6.12
C ILE A 226 -8.65 -28.80 6.13
N ASP A 227 -8.03 -28.90 4.95
CA ASP A 227 -6.57 -28.94 4.79
C ASP A 227 -5.88 -27.68 5.35
N ILE A 228 -6.59 -26.55 5.45
CA ILE A 228 -6.06 -25.32 6.08
C ILE A 228 -5.63 -25.59 7.52
N LEU A 229 -6.37 -26.45 8.25
CA LEU A 229 -6.10 -26.77 9.66
C LEU A 229 -4.82 -27.59 9.86
N ASN A 230 -4.25 -28.16 8.78
CA ASN A 230 -2.98 -28.90 8.84
C ASN A 230 -1.76 -27.97 8.84
N HIS A 231 -1.95 -26.65 8.80
CA HIS A 231 -0.88 -25.66 8.70
C HIS A 231 -0.77 -24.79 9.96
N ASP A 232 0.46 -24.35 10.26
CA ASP A 232 0.71 -23.44 11.39
C ASP A 232 0.18 -22.03 11.11
N LEU A 233 0.25 -21.60 9.84
CA LEU A 233 -0.12 -20.27 9.38
C LEU A 233 -1.06 -20.37 8.17
N PHE A 234 -2.06 -19.48 8.13
CA PHE A 234 -2.96 -19.32 6.98
C PHE A 234 -2.90 -17.89 6.45
N PHE A 235 -2.72 -17.76 5.14
CA PHE A 235 -2.73 -16.49 4.42
C PHE A 235 -3.79 -16.50 3.32
N ASN A 236 -4.86 -15.72 3.52
CA ASN A 236 -5.80 -15.41 2.46
C ASN A 236 -5.33 -14.19 1.64
N CYS A 237 -4.95 -14.43 0.39
CA CYS A 237 -4.46 -13.41 -0.54
C CYS A 237 -5.44 -13.12 -1.69
N VAL A 238 -6.65 -13.68 -1.64
CA VAL A 238 -7.74 -13.37 -2.58
C VAL A 238 -8.66 -12.29 -2.03
N VAL A 239 -9.15 -11.41 -2.91
CA VAL A 239 -10.19 -10.44 -2.57
C VAL A 239 -11.51 -11.21 -2.45
N ALA A 240 -12.04 -11.29 -1.24
CA ALA A 240 -13.32 -11.92 -1.00
C ALA A 240 -14.46 -11.12 -1.66
N ASN A 241 -15.30 -11.82 -2.42
CA ASN A 241 -16.56 -11.34 -2.96
C ASN A 241 -17.66 -12.39 -2.65
N LYS A 242 -18.89 -12.15 -3.12
CA LYS A 242 -20.03 -13.05 -2.87
C LYS A 242 -19.83 -14.47 -3.43
N GLU A 243 -18.93 -14.65 -4.38
CA GLU A 243 -18.63 -15.92 -5.04
C GLU A 243 -17.40 -16.61 -4.42
N THR A 244 -16.70 -15.95 -3.49
CA THR A 244 -15.51 -16.50 -2.86
C THR A 244 -15.92 -17.58 -1.85
N PRO A 245 -15.36 -18.79 -1.93
CA PRO A 245 -15.63 -19.84 -0.96
C PRO A 245 -15.30 -19.39 0.47
N THR A 246 -16.07 -19.88 1.45
CA THR A 246 -15.76 -19.64 2.87
C THR A 246 -14.70 -20.63 3.32
N PHE A 247 -13.57 -20.10 3.80
CA PHE A 247 -12.43 -20.87 4.30
C PHE A 247 -12.56 -21.17 5.79
#